data_AF-A0A183HFJ6-F1
#
_entry.id   AF-A0A183HFJ6-F1
#
_cell.length_a   1.000
_cell.length_b   1.000
_cell.length_c   1.000
_cell.angle_alpha   90.00
_cell.angle_beta   90.00
_cell.angle_gamma   90.00
#
_symmetry.space_group_name_H-M   'P 1'
#
loop_
_entity.id
_entity.type
_entity.pdbx_description
1 polymer ?
#
loop_
_entity_poly.entity_id
_entity_poly.type
_entity_poly.pdbx_seq_one_letter_code
_entity_poly.pdbx_strand_id
1 'polypeptide(L)'
;MNEAAEVIMEKQRSIIDRFVHLLSVGLALPVVEKINKMFRDGQIDISLVRYFAIEVLEIVAPPYSEDFIGVFLPIVSNSEIFDQNICDKIPAAKEFIDHCTPLTSEARSS
;
A
#
# COMPACT_ATOMS: atom_id res chain seq x y z
N MET A 1 30.31 -5.67 7.29
CA MET A 1 29.57 -4.57 6.63
C MET A 1 28.09 -4.89 6.39
N ASN A 2 27.68 -6.15 6.22
CA ASN A 2 26.28 -6.49 5.91
C ASN A 2 25.34 -6.44 7.15
N GLU A 3 25.85 -6.80 8.33
CA GLU A 3 25.07 -6.89 9.58
C GLU A 3 24.45 -5.56 10.00
N ALA A 4 25.16 -4.44 9.83
CA ALA A 4 24.61 -3.12 10.17
C ALA A 4 23.44 -2.72 9.26
N ALA A 5 23.50 -3.07 7.96
CA ALA A 5 22.43 -2.77 7.02
C ALA A 5 21.19 -3.64 7.27
N GLU A 6 21.40 -4.92 7.60
CA GLU A 6 20.34 -5.85 7.97
C GLU A 6 19.59 -5.39 9.22
N VAL A 7 20.33 -5.03 10.28
CA VAL A 7 19.74 -4.51 11.53
C VAL A 7 18.98 -3.20 11.30
N ILE A 8 19.44 -2.33 10.40
CA ILE A 8 18.73 -1.09 10.05
C ILE A 8 17.40 -1.42 9.37
N MET A 9 17.41 -2.35 8.40
CA MET A 9 16.20 -2.78 7.69
C MET A 9 15.18 -3.43 8.63
N GLU A 10 15.61 -4.27 9.57
CA GLU A 10 14.72 -4.86 10.57
C GLU A 10 14.08 -3.82 11.47
N LYS A 11 14.85 -2.82 11.91
CA LYS A 11 14.32 -1.69 12.69
C LYS A 11 13.31 -0.88 11.89
N GLN A 12 13.56 -0.63 10.62
CA GLN A 12 12.62 0.07 9.74
C GLN A 12 11.33 -0.74 9.55
N ARG A 13 11.41 -2.07 9.34
CA ARG A 13 10.23 -2.93 9.30
C ARG A 13 9.42 -2.86 10.59
N SER A 14 10.07 -2.90 11.76
CA SER A 14 9.38 -2.74 13.05
C SER A 14 8.60 -1.42 13.14
N ILE A 15 9.12 -0.33 12.54
CA ILE A 15 8.40 0.95 12.45
C ILE A 15 7.20 0.85 11.52
N ILE A 16 7.34 0.17 10.37
CA ILE A 16 6.22 -0.11 9.46
C ILE A 16 5.12 -0.90 10.16
N ASP A 17 5.46 -1.91 10.97
CA ASP A 17 4.47 -2.68 11.75
C ASP A 17 3.67 -1.77 12.70
N ARG A 18 4.31 -0.73 13.26
CA ARG A 18 3.62 0.25 14.09
C ARG A 18 2.66 1.12 13.26
N PHE A 19 3.01 1.48 12.03
CA PHE A 19 2.09 2.17 11.13
C PHE A 19 0.89 1.29 10.75
N VAL A 20 1.11 0.02 10.43
CA VAL A 20 0.03 -0.95 10.17
C VAL A 20 -0.89 -1.08 11.39
N HIS A 21 -0.32 -1.15 12.59
CA HIS A 21 -1.10 -1.17 13.82
C HIS A 21 -1.92 0.13 14.03
N LEU A 22 -1.34 1.30 13.79
CA LEU A 22 -2.08 2.57 13.89
C LEU A 22 -3.23 2.62 12.88
N LEU A 23 -3.02 2.11 11.66
CA LEU A 23 -4.06 1.97 10.65
C LEU A 23 -5.18 1.07 11.15
N SER A 24 -4.86 -0.09 11.72
CA SER A 24 -5.86 -1.08 12.16
C SER A 24 -6.74 -0.61 13.32
N VAL A 25 -6.26 0.36 14.12
CA VAL A 25 -7.03 0.96 15.23
C VAL A 25 -7.75 2.26 14.84
N GLY A 26 -7.83 2.58 13.55
CA GLY A 26 -8.69 3.66 13.03
C GLY A 26 -7.97 4.89 12.47
N LEU A 27 -6.64 4.87 12.33
CA LEU A 27 -5.87 5.98 11.76
C LEU A 27 -5.46 5.74 10.29
N ALA A 28 -6.31 5.07 9.51
CA ALA A 28 -5.97 4.65 8.15
C ALA A 28 -5.52 5.79 7.23
N LEU A 29 -6.33 6.85 7.11
CA LEU A 29 -6.02 8.00 6.24
C LEU A 29 -4.68 8.68 6.60
N PRO A 30 -4.46 9.19 7.83
CA PRO A 30 -3.22 9.90 8.15
C PRO A 30 -1.98 9.00 8.04
N VAL A 31 -2.12 7.69 8.28
CA VAL A 31 -1.02 6.73 8.10
C VAL A 31 -0.68 6.58 6.62
N VAL A 32 -1.66 6.31 5.76
CA VAL A 32 -1.43 6.12 4.32
C VAL A 32 -0.90 7.41 3.67
N GLU A 33 -1.46 8.57 4.04
CA GLU A 33 -0.95 9.87 3.60
C GLU A 33 0.50 10.11 4.00
N LYS A 34 0.87 9.73 5.23
CA LYS A 34 2.24 9.84 5.73
C LYS A 34 3.19 8.95 4.94
N ILE A 35 2.83 7.70 4.68
CA ILE A 35 3.63 6.77 3.87
C ILE A 35 3.78 7.30 2.43
N ASN A 36 2.69 7.75 1.83
CA ASN A 36 2.70 8.38 0.51
C ASN A 36 3.64 9.59 0.44
N LYS A 37 3.59 10.46 1.46
CA LYS A 37 4.48 11.61 1.55
C LYS A 37 5.94 11.17 1.67
N MET A 38 6.23 10.22 2.56
CA MET A 38 7.60 9.70 2.71
C MET A 38 8.12 9.07 1.42
N PHE A 39 7.27 8.37 0.68
CA PHE A 39 7.63 7.76 -0.61
C PHE A 39 7.96 8.83 -1.65
N ARG A 40 7.08 9.82 -1.84
CA ARG A 40 7.32 10.94 -2.78
C ARG A 40 8.55 11.75 -2.43
N ASP A 41 8.81 11.96 -1.15
CA ASP A 41 9.96 12.72 -0.65
C ASP A 41 11.27 11.90 -0.66
N GLY A 42 11.24 10.63 -1.09
CA GLY A 42 12.41 9.74 -1.11
C GLY A 42 12.94 9.38 0.28
N GLN A 43 12.10 9.49 1.32
CA GLN A 43 12.46 9.27 2.72
C GLN A 43 12.30 7.81 3.18
N ILE A 44 11.67 6.98 2.35
CA ILE A 44 11.42 5.57 2.63
C ILE A 44 11.80 4.74 1.41
N ASP A 45 12.41 3.58 1.67
CA ASP A 45 12.74 2.63 0.62
C ASP A 45 11.48 1.98 0.04
N ILE A 46 11.48 1.75 -1.27
CA ILE A 46 10.34 1.19 -1.98
C ILE A 46 9.94 -0.21 -1.47
N SER A 47 10.90 -1.00 -1.00
CA SER A 47 10.62 -2.31 -0.40
C SER A 47 9.84 -2.22 0.90
N LEU A 48 10.01 -1.14 1.67
CA LEU A 48 9.25 -0.89 2.91
C LEU A 48 7.85 -0.37 2.60
N VAL A 49 7.68 0.45 1.56
CA VAL A 49 6.33 0.87 1.10
C VAL A 49 5.55 -0.33 0.59
N ARG A 50 6.19 -1.21 -0.17
CA ARG A 50 5.60 -2.48 -0.60
C ARG A 50 5.22 -3.37 0.58
N TYR A 51 6.13 -3.53 1.55
CA TYR A 51 5.85 -4.28 2.77
C TYR A 51 4.62 -3.73 3.51
N PHE A 52 4.57 -2.41 3.72
CA PHE A 52 3.41 -1.74 4.31
C PHE A 52 2.12 -2.07 3.55
N ALA A 53 2.12 -1.93 2.22
CA ALA A 53 0.92 -2.15 1.42
C ALA A 53 0.43 -3.60 1.46
N ILE A 54 1.34 -4.58 1.45
CA ILE A 54 0.98 -6.00 1.61
C ILE A 54 0.31 -6.24 2.96
N GLU A 55 0.91 -5.78 4.06
CA GLU A 55 0.34 -5.94 5.39
C GLU A 55 -1.02 -5.26 5.54
N VAL A 56 -1.21 -4.10 4.90
CA VAL A 56 -2.52 -3.41 4.88
C VAL A 56 -3.55 -4.23 4.10
N LEU A 57 -3.19 -4.75 2.92
CA LEU A 57 -4.09 -5.57 2.09
C LEU A 57 -4.56 -6.85 2.81
N GLU A 58 -3.77 -7.40 3.73
CA GLU A 58 -4.14 -8.57 4.54
C GLU A 58 -5.18 -8.26 5.63
N ILE A 59 -5.33 -6.99 6.04
CA ILE A 59 -6.20 -6.60 7.17
C ILE A 59 -7.38 -5.73 6.77
N VAL A 60 -7.43 -5.25 5.52
CA VAL A 60 -8.56 -4.46 5.00
C VAL A 60 -9.45 -5.32 4.12
N ALA A 61 -10.73 -5.03 4.13
CA ALA A 61 -11.72 -5.67 3.27
C ALA A 61 -12.82 -4.66 2.89
N PRO A 62 -13.57 -4.90 1.81
CA PRO A 62 -14.70 -4.05 1.43
C PRO A 62 -15.79 -3.99 2.53
N PRO A 63 -16.60 -2.91 2.58
CA PRO A 63 -16.57 -1.75 1.70
C PRO A 63 -15.45 -0.76 2.07
N TYR A 64 -14.77 -0.22 1.06
CA TYR A 64 -13.77 0.84 1.24
C TYR A 64 -14.42 2.22 1.13
N SER A 65 -13.92 3.20 1.88
CA SER A 65 -14.32 4.60 1.67
C SER A 65 -13.59 5.20 0.48
N GLU A 66 -14.23 6.15 -0.21
CA GLU A 66 -13.62 6.92 -1.31
C GLU A 66 -12.30 7.59 -0.89
N ASP A 67 -12.25 8.14 0.33
CA ASP A 67 -11.03 8.76 0.87
C ASP A 67 -9.89 7.73 0.97
N PHE A 68 -10.18 6.52 1.45
CA PHE A 68 -9.17 5.47 1.58
C PHE A 68 -8.69 4.99 0.21
N ILE A 69 -9.62 4.79 -0.73
CA ILE A 69 -9.30 4.45 -2.12
C ILE A 69 -8.39 5.52 -2.72
N GLY A 70 -8.75 6.79 -2.56
CA GLY A 70 -8.03 7.94 -3.11
C GLY A 70 -6.58 8.03 -2.64
N VAL A 71 -6.28 7.60 -1.41
CA VAL A 71 -4.90 7.61 -0.88
C VAL A 71 -4.17 6.28 -1.05
N PHE A 72 -4.86 5.13 -1.04
CA PHE A 72 -4.21 3.82 -1.05
C PHE A 72 -4.05 3.23 -2.45
N LEU A 73 -5.00 3.45 -3.36
CA LEU A 73 -4.91 2.98 -4.74
C LEU A 73 -3.64 3.43 -5.46
N PRO A 74 -3.17 4.69 -5.33
CA PRO A 74 -1.91 5.13 -5.96
C PRO A 74 -0.67 4.35 -5.50
N ILE A 75 -0.70 3.73 -4.32
CA ILE A 75 0.40 2.87 -3.84
C ILE A 75 0.32 1.50 -4.53
N VAL A 76 -0.86 0.88 -4.50
CA VAL A 76 -1.08 -0.49 -4.99
C VAL A 76 -1.02 -0.56 -6.53
N SER A 77 -1.41 0.51 -7.22
CA SER A 77 -1.37 0.58 -8.69
C SER A 77 -0.02 1.08 -9.24
N ASN A 78 0.94 1.42 -8.39
CA ASN A 78 2.25 1.90 -8.82
C ASN A 78 3.16 0.72 -9.17
N SER A 79 3.54 0.60 -10.45
CA SER A 79 4.36 -0.51 -10.97
C SER A 79 5.76 -0.62 -10.37
N GLU A 80 6.31 0.45 -9.80
CA GLU A 80 7.60 0.38 -9.09
C GLU A 80 7.44 -0.33 -7.73
N ILE A 81 6.28 -0.16 -7.10
CA ILE A 81 5.95 -0.78 -5.81
C ILE A 81 5.38 -2.18 -6.05
N PHE A 82 4.40 -2.32 -6.92
CA PHE A 82 3.74 -3.56 -7.30
C PHE A 82 3.93 -3.83 -8.79
N ASP A 83 4.98 -4.58 -9.12
CA ASP A 83 5.12 -5.12 -10.47
C ASP A 83 4.17 -6.31 -10.69
N GLN A 84 4.08 -6.78 -11.93
CA GLN A 84 3.22 -7.91 -12.27
C GLN A 84 3.58 -9.17 -11.45
N ASN A 85 4.87 -9.41 -11.19
CA ASN A 85 5.33 -10.58 -10.45
C ASN A 85 4.87 -10.57 -8.98
N ILE A 86 4.80 -9.38 -8.37
CA ILE A 86 4.32 -9.19 -7.00
C ILE A 86 2.81 -9.30 -6.97
N CYS A 87 2.09 -8.66 -7.90
CA CYS A 87 0.64 -8.78 -8.00
C CYS A 87 0.18 -10.24 -8.15
N ASP A 88 0.91 -11.05 -8.93
CA ASP A 88 0.60 -12.47 -9.10
C ASP A 88 0.79 -13.28 -7.80
N LYS A 89 1.66 -12.82 -6.89
CA LYS A 89 1.91 -13.45 -5.58
C LYS A 89 0.98 -12.94 -4.48
N ILE A 90 0.34 -11.80 -4.67
CA ILE A 90 -0.52 -11.14 -3.69
C ILE A 90 -1.92 -10.96 -4.30
N PRO A 91 -2.78 -11.99 -4.24
CA PRO A 91 -4.13 -11.93 -4.81
C PRO A 91 -4.94 -10.74 -4.30
N ALA A 92 -4.77 -10.38 -3.02
CA ALA A 92 -5.44 -9.24 -2.40
C ALA A 92 -5.15 -7.90 -3.11
N ALA A 93 -3.96 -7.72 -3.70
CA ALA A 93 -3.64 -6.50 -4.45
C ALA A 93 -4.49 -6.40 -5.72
N LYS A 94 -4.63 -7.52 -6.45
CA LYS A 94 -5.48 -7.59 -7.64
C LYS A 94 -6.95 -7.38 -7.29
N GLU A 95 -7.43 -8.08 -6.25
CA GLU A 95 -8.81 -7.94 -5.77
C GLU A 95 -9.13 -6.49 -5.36
N PHE A 96 -8.19 -5.82 -4.69
CA PHE A 96 -8.31 -4.41 -4.33
C PHE A 96 -8.40 -3.52 -5.57
N ILE A 97 -7.51 -3.69 -6.56
CA ILE A 97 -7.53 -2.91 -7.80
C ILE A 97 -8.82 -3.14 -8.58
N ASP A 98 -9.26 -4.39 -8.73
CA ASP A 98 -10.48 -4.77 -9.45
C ASP A 98 -11.74 -4.20 -8.76
N HIS A 99 -11.73 -4.10 -7.42
CA HIS A 99 -12.82 -3.49 -6.66
C HIS A 99 -12.83 -1.96 -6.76
N CYS A 100 -11.66 -1.33 -6.72
CA CYS A 100 -11.53 0.13 -6.67
C CYS A 100 -11.51 0.79 -8.05
N THR A 101 -11.20 0.02 -9.09
CA THR A 101 -11.30 0.46 -10.48
C THR A 101 -12.59 -0.12 -11.04
N PRO A 102 -13.71 0.62 -11.01
CA PRO A 102 -14.88 0.16 -11.74
C PRO A 102 -14.44 -0.05 -13.19
N LEU A 103 -14.64 -1.27 -13.71
CA LEU A 103 -14.57 -1.55 -15.14
C LEU A 103 -15.23 -0.38 -15.84
N THR A 104 -14.49 0.35 -16.68
CA THR A 104 -15.04 1.37 -17.57
C THR A 104 -16.20 0.77 -18.35
N SER A 105 -17.39 0.91 -17.78
CA SER A 105 -18.67 0.39 -18.23
C SER A 105 -19.68 1.54 -18.18
N GLU A 106 -19.28 2.69 -18.70
CA GLU A 106 -20.16 3.71 -19.27
C GLU A 106 -19.45 4.20 -20.55
N ALA A 107 -19.81 3.64 -21.71
CA ALA A 107 -20.73 4.28 -22.67
C ALA A 107 -20.20 5.68 -23.10
N ARG A 108 -19.72 5.97 -24.32
CA ARG A 108 -20.14 5.49 -25.66
C ARG A 108 -21.61 5.13 -25.77
N SER A 109 -22.47 5.88 -25.09
CA SER A 109 -23.91 5.96 -25.37
C SER A 109 -24.46 7.28 -24.84
N SER A 110 -24.27 8.36 -25.59
CA SER A 110 -25.25 9.45 -25.84
C SER A 110 -24.63 10.44 -26.83
#